data_AF-A0A958SH16-F1
#
_entry.id   AF-A0A958SH16-F1
#
_cell.length_a   1.000
_cell.length_b   1.000
_cell.length_c   1.000
_cell.angle_alpha   90.00
_cell.angle_beta   90.00
_cell.angle_gamma   90.00
#
_symmetry.space_group_name_H-M   'P 1'
#
loop_
_entity.id
_entity.type
_entity.pdbx_description
1 polymer ?
#
loop_
_entity_poly.entity_id
_entity_poly.type
_entity_poly.pdbx_seq_one_letter_code
_entity_poly.pdbx_strand_id
1 'polypeptide(L)'
;MRIALACLLSLCFYTPAFAKTLQTNSVTVDNAPAWLTETRIRKASGKVEEFLEWDTRRVRVRWYNTQTDFEKAHGLGPLALAATDRKKQLIHIGPGVNEKNFDGIFGHELAHIIVIQKYKQAIPAWLEEGLANYAGSLDGVDYKYLNSRKYIPVASLTHPYRSGADTKYHYQASTALMKMIAEKCPIQDLLQLSVGKSIETYLKTFCEIPDLDAAFQKWLKTKASK
;
A
#
# COMPACT_ATOMS: atom_id res chain seq x y z
N MET A 1 -57.68 7.65 47.22
CA MET A 1 -56.31 7.09 47.13
C MET A 1 -55.91 7.11 45.65
N ARG A 2 -55.07 8.07 45.23
CA ARG A 2 -54.61 8.21 43.83
C ARG A 2 -53.10 7.97 43.82
N ILE A 3 -52.67 6.89 43.18
CA ILE A 3 -51.26 6.54 43.00
C ILE A 3 -50.79 7.25 41.73
N ALA A 4 -49.92 8.25 41.88
CA ALA A 4 -49.25 8.91 40.77
C ALA A 4 -48.03 8.06 40.36
N LEU A 5 -48.10 7.43 39.20
CA LEU A 5 -47.01 6.68 38.60
C LEU A 5 -46.11 7.67 37.83
N ALA A 6 -44.98 8.05 38.43
CA ALA A 6 -43.99 8.91 37.80
C ALA A 6 -43.11 8.07 36.84
N CYS A 7 -43.42 8.11 35.54
CA CYS A 7 -42.51 7.64 34.50
C CYS A 7 -41.29 8.56 34.43
N LEU A 8 -40.16 8.15 35.03
CA LEU A 8 -38.85 8.73 34.75
C LEU A 8 -38.47 8.38 33.30
N LEU A 9 -38.70 9.32 32.39
CA LEU A 9 -38.16 9.31 31.04
C LEU A 9 -36.66 9.65 31.15
N SER A 10 -35.79 8.65 31.28
CA SER A 10 -34.35 8.84 31.12
C SER A 10 -34.07 9.18 29.65
N LEU A 11 -33.97 10.47 29.33
CA LEU A 11 -33.34 10.94 28.10
C LEU A 11 -31.85 10.55 28.13
N CYS A 12 -31.53 9.38 27.56
CA CYS A 12 -30.17 9.05 27.19
C CYS A 12 -29.74 10.03 26.09
N PHE A 13 -29.07 11.11 26.48
CA PHE A 13 -28.36 11.98 25.55
C PHE A 13 -27.23 11.17 24.91
N TYR A 14 -27.51 10.56 23.76
CA TYR A 14 -26.49 10.05 22.87
C TYR A 14 -25.72 11.25 22.32
N THR A 15 -24.62 11.63 22.97
CA THR A 15 -23.63 12.47 22.32
C THR A 15 -23.08 11.67 21.14
N PRO A 16 -23.28 12.09 19.88
CA PRO A 16 -22.64 11.42 18.76
C PRO A 16 -21.14 11.48 19.00
N ALA A 17 -20.50 10.31 19.09
CA ALA A 17 -19.05 10.24 19.15
C ALA A 17 -18.53 10.83 17.82
N PHE A 18 -18.14 12.10 17.84
CA PHE A 18 -17.57 12.74 16.66
C PHE A 18 -16.34 11.96 16.25
N ALA A 19 -16.31 11.58 14.98
CA ALA A 19 -15.18 10.84 14.43
C ALA A 19 -13.92 11.71 14.56
N LYS A 20 -12.86 11.16 15.14
CA LYS A 20 -11.64 11.90 15.51
C LYS A 20 -10.83 12.19 14.25
N THR A 21 -10.53 13.46 13.98
CA THR A 21 -9.49 13.81 12.98
C THR A 21 -8.14 13.76 13.67
N LEU A 22 -7.19 13.00 13.10
CA LEU A 22 -5.80 12.97 13.54
C LEU A 22 -4.94 13.73 12.55
N GLN A 23 -3.94 14.46 13.04
CA GLN A 23 -3.04 15.22 12.18
C GLN A 23 -1.60 15.05 12.63
N THR A 24 -0.73 14.69 11.69
CA THR A 24 0.72 14.69 11.83
C THR A 24 1.32 15.69 10.83
N ASN A 25 2.65 15.78 10.77
CA ASN A 25 3.31 16.59 9.75
C ASN A 25 3.02 16.04 8.35
N SER A 26 3.06 14.72 8.18
CA SER A 26 2.95 14.05 6.89
C SER A 26 1.54 13.57 6.54
N VAL A 27 0.60 13.47 7.49
CA VAL A 27 -0.71 12.87 7.25
C VAL A 27 -1.84 13.59 7.99
N THR A 28 -2.99 13.80 7.34
CA THR A 28 -4.28 14.08 7.99
C THR A 28 -5.18 12.86 7.83
N VAL A 29 -5.66 12.28 8.93
CA VAL A 29 -6.60 11.15 8.91
C VAL A 29 -7.98 11.61 9.36
N ASP A 30 -8.92 11.61 8.42
CA ASP A 30 -10.33 11.88 8.68
C ASP A 30 -11.03 10.61 9.18
N ASN A 31 -11.91 10.78 10.16
CA ASN A 31 -12.71 9.71 10.77
C ASN A 31 -11.88 8.57 11.39
N ALA A 32 -10.72 8.87 11.99
CA ALA A 32 -9.85 7.85 12.54
C ALA A 32 -10.55 6.99 13.62
N PRO A 33 -10.34 5.67 13.64
CA PRO A 33 -10.88 4.82 14.68
C PRO A 33 -10.19 5.11 16.02
N ALA A 34 -10.88 4.82 17.13
CA ALA A 34 -10.41 5.19 18.47
C ALA A 34 -9.04 4.60 18.84
N TRP A 35 -8.69 3.41 18.32
CA TRP A 35 -7.40 2.76 18.56
C TRP A 35 -6.24 3.42 17.80
N LEU A 36 -6.52 4.20 16.75
CA LEU A 36 -5.48 4.85 15.96
C LEU A 36 -5.01 6.12 16.67
N THR A 37 -3.69 6.26 16.77
CA THR A 37 -3.03 7.40 17.41
C THR A 37 -2.07 8.08 16.44
N GLU A 38 -1.76 9.36 16.67
CA GLU A 38 -0.76 10.08 15.88
C GLU A 38 0.62 9.42 15.94
N THR A 39 1.01 8.89 17.10
CA THR A 39 2.31 8.20 17.27
C THR A 39 2.39 6.97 16.38
N ARG A 40 1.29 6.21 16.27
CA ARG A 40 1.23 5.06 15.36
C ARG A 40 1.31 5.48 13.89
N ILE A 41 0.60 6.55 13.51
CA ILE A 41 0.68 7.13 12.16
C ILE A 41 2.11 7.55 11.85
N ARG A 42 2.76 8.33 12.72
CA ARG A 42 4.16 8.77 12.56
C ARG A 42 5.13 7.61 12.42
N LYS A 43 4.95 6.55 13.21
CA LYS A 43 5.80 5.34 13.13
C LYS A 43 5.63 4.63 11.78
N ALA A 44 4.40 4.44 11.32
CA ALA A 44 4.13 3.75 10.07
C ALA A 44 4.56 4.60 8.86
N SER A 45 4.27 5.90 8.87
CA SER A 45 4.65 6.82 7.78
C SER A 45 6.16 7.02 7.73
N GLY A 46 6.81 7.26 8.87
CA GLY A 46 8.24 7.55 8.95
C GLY A 46 9.12 6.48 8.31
N LYS A 47 8.77 5.19 8.44
CA LYS A 47 9.50 4.10 7.77
C LYS A 47 9.48 4.22 6.24
N VAL A 48 8.31 4.52 5.69
CA VAL A 48 8.12 4.64 4.23
C VAL A 48 8.75 5.94 3.71
N GLU A 49 8.57 7.03 4.45
CA GLU A 49 9.13 8.35 4.17
C GLU A 49 10.66 8.32 4.17
N GLU A 50 11.26 7.65 5.15
CA GLU A 50 12.71 7.44 5.23
C GLU A 50 13.21 6.57 4.07
N PHE A 51 12.55 5.44 3.81
CA PHE A 51 12.94 4.52 2.73
C PHE A 51 12.85 5.16 1.34
N LEU A 52 11.80 5.95 1.09
CA LEU A 52 11.59 6.64 -0.19
C LEU A 52 12.17 8.07 -0.21
N GLU A 53 12.90 8.47 0.83
CA GLU A 53 13.50 9.80 1.01
C GLU A 53 12.54 10.93 0.66
N TRP A 54 11.41 10.97 1.34
CA TRP A 54 10.32 11.90 1.06
C TRP A 54 9.98 12.70 2.31
N ASP A 55 10.12 14.01 2.22
CA ASP A 55 10.06 14.97 3.33
C ASP A 55 8.90 15.99 3.20
N THR A 56 8.07 15.88 2.16
CA THR A 56 7.18 16.96 1.73
C THR A 56 5.71 16.51 1.67
N ARG A 57 4.77 17.44 1.89
CA ARG A 57 3.29 17.34 1.72
C ARG A 57 2.54 16.44 2.69
N ARG A 58 1.48 17.01 3.25
CA ARG A 58 0.53 16.27 4.06
C ARG A 58 -0.41 15.45 3.17
N VAL A 59 -0.35 14.13 3.26
CA VAL A 59 -1.29 13.21 2.60
C VAL A 59 -2.60 13.20 3.36
N ARG A 60 -3.73 13.24 2.65
CA ARG A 60 -5.03 12.99 3.27
C ARG A 60 -5.33 11.50 3.25
N VAL A 61 -5.88 11.02 4.36
CA VAL A 61 -6.37 9.65 4.55
C VAL A 61 -7.81 9.76 5.01
N ARG A 62 -8.71 9.00 4.40
CA ARG A 62 -10.10 8.91 4.84
C ARG A 62 -10.42 7.49 5.28
N TRP A 63 -10.84 7.36 6.54
CA TRP A 63 -11.37 6.12 7.08
C TRP A 63 -12.87 5.99 6.81
N TYR A 64 -13.30 4.79 6.45
CA TYR A 64 -14.69 4.45 6.20
C TYR A 64 -15.18 3.44 7.24
N ASN A 65 -16.37 3.70 7.78
CA ASN A 65 -16.96 2.86 8.83
C ASN A 65 -17.67 1.62 8.24
N THR A 66 -18.09 1.68 6.98
CA THR A 66 -18.80 0.60 6.30
C THR A 66 -18.05 0.20 5.04
N GLN A 67 -18.13 -1.08 4.70
CA GLN A 67 -17.52 -1.61 3.49
C GLN A 67 -18.18 -1.01 2.24
N THR A 68 -19.50 -0.78 2.28
CA THR A 68 -20.26 -0.16 1.20
C THR A 68 -19.80 1.26 0.87
N ASP A 69 -19.58 2.11 1.89
CA ASP A 69 -19.11 3.49 1.65
C ASP A 69 -17.67 3.52 1.13
N PHE A 70 -16.83 2.60 1.63
CA PHE A 70 -15.48 2.40 1.15
C PHE A 70 -15.48 1.99 -0.33
N GLU A 71 -16.20 0.93 -0.68
CA GLU A 71 -16.32 0.44 -2.06
C GLU A 71 -16.81 1.51 -3.03
N LYS A 72 -17.82 2.29 -2.62
CA LYS A 72 -18.33 3.41 -3.40
C LYS A 72 -17.26 4.47 -3.70
N ALA A 73 -16.30 4.66 -2.78
CA ALA A 73 -15.25 5.65 -2.95
C ALA A 73 -14.16 5.23 -3.93
N HIS A 74 -13.79 3.94 -3.96
CA HIS A 74 -12.65 3.46 -4.76
C HIS A 74 -13.01 2.58 -5.97
N GLY A 75 -14.18 1.91 -5.97
CA GLY A 75 -14.69 1.15 -7.11
C GLY A 75 -13.93 -0.15 -7.47
N LEU A 76 -13.14 -0.71 -6.55
CA LEU A 76 -12.33 -1.93 -6.78
C LEU A 76 -13.00 -3.22 -6.25
N GLY A 77 -14.21 -3.11 -5.71
CA GLY A 77 -14.97 -4.22 -5.13
C GLY A 77 -14.63 -4.52 -3.66
N PRO A 78 -15.29 -5.54 -3.07
CA PRO A 78 -15.36 -5.74 -1.62
C PRO A 78 -14.09 -6.27 -0.96
N LEU A 79 -13.13 -6.74 -1.76
CA LEU A 79 -11.93 -7.41 -1.24
C LEU A 79 -10.79 -6.45 -0.93
N ALA A 80 -10.88 -5.19 -1.39
CA ALA A 80 -9.89 -4.19 -1.05
C ALA A 80 -9.99 -3.83 0.45
N LEU A 81 -8.85 -3.61 1.09
CA LEU A 81 -8.77 -3.13 2.48
C LEU A 81 -8.42 -1.63 2.53
N ALA A 82 -7.65 -1.18 1.55
CA ALA A 82 -7.34 0.21 1.32
C ALA A 82 -7.17 0.44 -0.19
N ALA A 83 -7.17 1.71 -0.59
CA ALA A 83 -6.95 2.08 -1.97
C ALA A 83 -6.44 3.53 -2.07
N THR A 84 -5.52 3.75 -2.99
CA THR A 84 -5.02 5.09 -3.34
C THR A 84 -5.81 5.71 -4.50
N ASP A 85 -6.50 6.81 -4.25
CA ASP A 85 -7.05 7.67 -5.31
C ASP A 85 -5.92 8.51 -5.91
N ARG A 86 -5.36 8.01 -7.02
CA ARG A 86 -4.21 8.63 -7.70
C ARG A 86 -4.50 10.06 -8.17
N LYS A 87 -5.75 10.38 -8.51
CA LYS A 87 -6.13 11.73 -9.01
C LYS A 87 -6.21 12.73 -7.87
N LYS A 88 -6.80 12.33 -6.74
CA LYS A 88 -6.95 13.19 -5.56
C LYS A 88 -5.76 13.14 -4.61
N GLN A 89 -4.85 12.19 -4.81
CA GLN A 89 -3.72 11.89 -3.92
C GLN A 89 -4.22 11.67 -2.47
N LEU A 90 -5.25 10.83 -2.36
CA LEU A 90 -5.97 10.52 -1.13
C LEU A 90 -5.93 9.01 -0.91
N ILE A 91 -5.66 8.59 0.32
CA ILE A 91 -5.74 7.19 0.72
C ILE A 91 -7.13 6.92 1.31
N HIS A 92 -7.80 5.90 0.81
CA HIS A 92 -9.04 5.37 1.37
C HIS A 92 -8.71 4.13 2.21
N ILE A 93 -9.21 4.07 3.45
CA ILE A 93 -9.04 2.91 4.33
C ILE A 93 -10.41 2.36 4.71
N GLY A 94 -10.62 1.07 4.40
CA GLY A 94 -11.85 0.35 4.70
C GLY A 94 -11.91 -0.23 6.12
N PRO A 95 -13.07 -0.73 6.56
CA PRO A 95 -13.29 -1.22 7.92
C PRO A 95 -12.53 -2.50 8.26
N GLY A 96 -11.97 -3.22 7.27
CA GLY A 96 -11.15 -4.42 7.50
C GLY A 96 -9.74 -4.13 8.03
N VAL A 97 -9.30 -2.86 8.03
CA VAL A 97 -8.01 -2.45 8.62
C VAL A 97 -8.15 -2.31 10.14
N ASN A 98 -7.20 -2.86 10.87
CA ASN A 98 -7.21 -2.94 12.33
C ASN A 98 -5.79 -2.79 12.89
N GLU A 99 -5.66 -2.90 14.21
CA GLU A 99 -4.39 -2.74 14.91
C GLU A 99 -3.28 -3.71 14.50
N LYS A 100 -3.56 -4.83 13.83
CA LYS A 100 -2.54 -5.81 13.45
C LYS A 100 -1.96 -5.55 12.07
N ASN A 101 -2.78 -5.04 11.16
CA ASN A 101 -2.42 -4.89 9.75
C ASN A 101 -2.27 -3.42 9.31
N PHE A 102 -2.61 -2.44 10.17
CA PHE A 102 -2.54 -1.02 9.83
C PHE A 102 -1.20 -0.59 9.26
N ASP A 103 -0.10 -0.85 9.99
CA ASP A 103 1.21 -0.33 9.62
C ASP A 103 1.61 -0.73 8.19
N GLY A 104 1.36 -1.99 7.83
CA GLY A 104 1.69 -2.49 6.50
C GLY A 104 0.75 -2.00 5.41
N ILE A 105 -0.56 -2.03 5.65
CA ILE A 105 -1.56 -1.58 4.66
C ILE A 105 -1.43 -0.07 4.42
N PHE A 106 -1.34 0.73 5.48
CA PHE A 106 -1.16 2.16 5.36
C PHE A 106 0.19 2.50 4.71
N GLY A 107 1.26 1.80 5.09
CA GLY A 107 2.58 2.01 4.49
C GLY A 107 2.60 1.72 2.98
N HIS A 108 1.93 0.65 2.54
CA HIS A 108 1.77 0.32 1.12
C HIS A 108 1.06 1.44 0.35
N GLU A 109 -0.10 1.92 0.83
CA GLU A 109 -0.82 2.99 0.14
C GLU A 109 -0.06 4.33 0.16
N LEU A 110 0.67 4.61 1.25
CA LEU A 110 1.52 5.80 1.31
C LEU A 110 2.65 5.74 0.28
N ALA A 111 3.24 4.56 0.07
CA ALA A 111 4.26 4.37 -0.96
C ALA A 111 3.72 4.71 -2.36
N HIS A 112 2.49 4.33 -2.69
CA HIS A 112 1.84 4.72 -3.96
C HIS A 112 1.75 6.24 -4.13
N ILE A 113 1.34 6.97 -3.09
CA ILE A 113 1.29 8.44 -3.11
C ILE A 113 2.68 9.03 -3.38
N ILE A 114 3.70 8.55 -2.69
CA ILE A 114 5.08 9.03 -2.84
C ILE A 114 5.60 8.72 -4.25
N VAL A 115 5.37 7.51 -4.76
CA VAL A 115 5.73 7.12 -6.14
C VAL A 115 5.12 8.08 -7.16
N ILE A 116 3.82 8.38 -7.03
CA ILE A 116 3.11 9.31 -7.92
C ILE A 116 3.71 10.72 -7.86
N GLN A 117 3.96 11.25 -6.66
CA GLN A 117 4.41 12.63 -6.49
C GLN A 117 5.89 12.84 -6.81
N LYS A 118 6.76 11.97 -6.30
CA LYS A 118 8.23 12.11 -6.40
C LYS A 118 8.76 11.52 -7.71
N TYR A 119 8.40 10.28 -8.00
CA TYR A 119 9.02 9.52 -9.09
C TYR A 119 8.25 9.60 -10.42
N LYS A 120 6.97 9.98 -10.40
CA LYS A 120 6.12 10.16 -11.58
C LYS A 120 6.10 8.90 -12.47
N GLN A 121 6.79 8.92 -13.60
CA GLN A 121 6.85 7.82 -14.57
C GLN A 121 8.15 7.02 -14.49
N ALA A 122 9.07 7.37 -13.58
CA ALA A 122 10.34 6.66 -13.44
C ALA A 122 10.17 5.23 -12.93
N ILE A 123 9.16 4.99 -12.09
CA ILE A 123 8.78 3.66 -11.62
C ILE A 123 7.71 3.12 -12.55
N PRO A 124 7.98 2.03 -13.28
CA PRO A 124 7.02 1.45 -14.20
C PRO A 124 5.92 0.71 -13.43
N ALA A 125 4.74 0.63 -14.04
CA ALA A 125 3.56 0.05 -13.42
C ALA A 125 3.75 -1.42 -12.97
N TRP A 126 4.62 -2.18 -13.65
CA TRP A 126 4.94 -3.55 -13.28
C TRP A 126 5.74 -3.67 -11.97
N LEU A 127 6.48 -2.63 -11.58
CA LEU A 127 7.28 -2.60 -10.35
C LEU A 127 6.56 -1.92 -9.19
N GLU A 128 5.62 -1.01 -9.49
CA GLU A 128 4.95 -0.14 -8.52
C GLU A 128 4.40 -0.90 -7.31
N GLU A 129 3.62 -1.97 -7.54
CA GLU A 129 3.06 -2.80 -6.45
C GLU A 129 4.15 -3.49 -5.61
N GLY A 130 5.21 -3.94 -6.27
CA GLY A 130 6.32 -4.61 -5.60
C GLY A 130 7.08 -3.64 -4.70
N LEU A 131 7.32 -2.43 -5.18
CA LEU A 131 7.93 -1.34 -4.40
C LEU A 131 7.03 -0.92 -3.23
N ALA A 132 5.73 -0.78 -3.46
CA ALA A 132 4.78 -0.43 -2.42
C ALA A 132 4.70 -1.50 -1.31
N ASN A 133 4.67 -2.78 -1.69
CA ASN A 133 4.73 -3.89 -0.74
C ASN A 133 6.06 -3.91 0.03
N TYR A 134 7.18 -3.69 -0.65
CA TYR A 134 8.50 -3.70 -0.02
C TYR A 134 8.64 -2.55 0.99
N ALA A 135 8.31 -1.32 0.58
CA ALA A 135 8.35 -0.14 1.45
C ALA A 135 7.38 -0.25 2.63
N GLY A 136 6.17 -0.79 2.38
CA GLY A 136 5.15 -1.05 3.40
C GLY A 136 5.42 -2.27 4.27
N SER A 137 6.51 -3.02 4.07
CA SER A 137 6.75 -4.30 4.79
C SER A 137 5.61 -5.34 4.64
N LEU A 138 4.93 -5.34 3.49
CA LEU A 138 3.95 -6.36 3.06
C LEU A 138 4.58 -7.36 2.08
N ASP A 139 5.76 -7.84 2.42
CA ASP A 139 6.67 -8.47 1.47
C ASP A 139 6.52 -10.01 1.41
N GLY A 140 5.41 -10.56 1.89
CA GLY A 140 5.15 -12.00 1.89
C GLY A 140 5.07 -12.59 0.48
N VAL A 141 5.99 -13.50 0.15
CA VAL A 141 6.04 -14.18 -1.16
C VAL A 141 5.99 -15.70 -0.98
N ASP A 142 5.04 -16.34 -1.63
CA ASP A 142 4.95 -17.78 -1.83
C ASP A 142 5.68 -18.17 -3.13
N TYR A 143 6.98 -18.39 -3.00
CA TYR A 143 7.84 -18.73 -4.15
C TYR A 143 7.46 -20.07 -4.79
N LYS A 144 6.95 -21.03 -4.01
CA LYS A 144 6.50 -22.34 -4.51
C LYS A 144 5.25 -22.18 -5.37
N TYR A 145 4.27 -21.41 -4.89
CA TYR A 145 3.11 -21.01 -5.69
C TYR A 145 3.56 -20.35 -6.99
N LEU A 146 4.35 -19.27 -6.92
CA LEU A 146 4.79 -18.54 -8.12
C LEU A 146 5.50 -19.44 -9.15
N ASN A 147 6.41 -20.31 -8.71
CA ASN A 147 7.16 -21.20 -9.59
C ASN A 147 6.30 -22.32 -10.20
N SER A 148 5.15 -22.65 -9.59
CA SER A 148 4.20 -23.64 -10.11
C SER A 148 3.26 -23.09 -11.21
N ARG A 149 3.19 -21.76 -11.37
CA ARG A 149 2.31 -21.12 -12.35
C ARG A 149 2.99 -20.98 -13.71
N LYS A 150 2.18 -20.84 -14.76
CA LYS A 150 2.69 -20.42 -16.06
C LYS A 150 3.36 -19.05 -15.91
N TYR A 151 4.58 -18.94 -16.39
CA TYR A 151 5.33 -17.70 -16.34
C TYR A 151 4.66 -16.61 -17.18
N ILE A 152 4.56 -15.40 -16.61
CA ILE A 152 4.14 -14.18 -17.28
C ILE A 152 5.34 -13.22 -17.23
N PRO A 153 5.77 -12.63 -18.37
CA PRO A 153 6.86 -11.66 -18.38
C PRO A 153 6.59 -10.53 -17.39
N VAL A 154 7.55 -10.26 -16.51
CA VAL A 154 7.32 -9.31 -15.41
C VAL A 154 7.13 -7.89 -15.91
N ALA A 155 7.81 -7.52 -17.00
CA ALA A 155 7.64 -6.20 -17.63
C ALA A 155 6.26 -5.98 -18.27
N SER A 156 5.47 -7.06 -18.45
CA SER A 156 4.10 -7.00 -18.97
C SER A 156 3.04 -6.88 -17.88
N LEU A 157 3.43 -6.97 -16.61
CA LEU A 157 2.49 -6.86 -15.49
C LEU A 157 1.92 -5.45 -15.41
N THR A 158 0.60 -5.36 -15.28
CA THR A 158 -0.08 -4.11 -14.94
C THR A 158 -0.65 -4.18 -13.55
N HIS A 159 -1.09 -3.03 -13.02
CA HIS A 159 -1.80 -2.96 -11.75
C HIS A 159 -2.92 -4.03 -11.67
N PRO A 160 -2.99 -4.86 -10.62
CA PRO A 160 -3.80 -6.09 -10.59
C PRO A 160 -5.29 -5.86 -10.88
N TYR A 161 -5.84 -4.75 -10.41
CA TYR A 161 -7.27 -4.41 -10.60
C TYR A 161 -7.64 -3.93 -12.02
N ARG A 162 -6.68 -3.81 -12.95
CA ARG A 162 -6.94 -3.40 -14.34
C ARG A 162 -6.93 -4.57 -15.33
N SER A 163 -6.27 -5.67 -15.01
CA SER A 163 -5.95 -6.72 -15.99
C SER A 163 -6.98 -7.84 -16.10
N GLY A 164 -7.95 -7.94 -15.18
CA GLY A 164 -8.85 -9.11 -15.10
C GLY A 164 -8.10 -10.44 -14.89
N ALA A 165 -6.78 -10.37 -14.66
CA ALA A 165 -5.88 -11.50 -14.51
C ALA A 165 -5.81 -11.95 -13.05
N ASP A 166 -5.04 -13.01 -12.79
CA ASP A 166 -4.80 -13.55 -11.45
C ASP A 166 -4.14 -12.50 -10.54
N THR A 167 -4.97 -11.74 -9.80
CA THR A 167 -4.55 -10.67 -8.88
C THR A 167 -3.49 -11.15 -7.90
N LYS A 168 -3.65 -12.38 -7.39
CA LYS A 168 -2.69 -12.99 -6.48
C LYS A 168 -1.33 -13.17 -7.18
N TYR A 169 -1.32 -13.68 -8.40
CA TYR A 169 -0.07 -13.80 -9.17
C TYR A 169 0.61 -12.45 -9.34
N HIS A 170 -0.11 -11.40 -9.73
CA HIS A 170 0.48 -10.08 -9.96
C HIS A 170 1.15 -9.53 -8.70
N TYR A 171 0.44 -9.52 -7.57
CA TYR A 171 1.01 -9.06 -6.29
C TYR A 171 2.23 -9.88 -5.88
N GLN A 172 2.15 -11.20 -6.01
CA GLN A 172 3.24 -12.09 -5.63
C GLN A 172 4.46 -11.88 -6.54
N ALA A 173 4.26 -11.79 -7.85
CA ALA A 173 5.34 -11.63 -8.83
C ALA A 173 6.01 -10.26 -8.73
N SER A 174 5.25 -9.16 -8.58
CA SER A 174 5.83 -7.82 -8.42
C SER A 174 6.64 -7.71 -7.13
N THR A 175 6.14 -8.29 -6.03
CA THR A 175 6.85 -8.32 -4.74
C THR A 175 8.12 -9.15 -4.81
N ALA A 176 8.03 -10.35 -5.42
CA ALA A 176 9.19 -11.21 -5.65
C ALA A 176 10.25 -10.51 -6.50
N LEU A 177 9.83 -9.78 -7.54
CA LEU A 177 10.72 -9.04 -8.42
C LEU A 177 11.45 -7.93 -7.67
N MET A 178 10.73 -7.14 -6.86
CA MET A 178 11.33 -6.09 -6.03
C MET A 178 12.38 -6.68 -5.07
N LYS A 179 12.10 -7.84 -4.47
CA LYS A 179 13.07 -8.56 -3.62
C LYS A 179 14.31 -9.01 -4.40
N MET A 180 14.14 -9.54 -5.61
CA MET A 180 15.28 -9.91 -6.45
C MET A 180 16.16 -8.68 -6.75
N ILE A 181 15.56 -7.55 -7.11
CA ILE A 181 16.30 -6.31 -7.39
C ILE A 181 17.04 -5.85 -6.12
N ALA A 182 16.38 -5.90 -4.95
CA ALA A 182 16.99 -5.52 -3.67
C ALA A 182 18.16 -6.43 -3.25
N GLU A 183 18.18 -7.69 -3.70
CA GLU A 183 19.32 -8.60 -3.51
C GLU A 183 20.48 -8.32 -4.49
N LYS A 184 20.24 -7.55 -5.55
CA LYS A 184 21.21 -7.26 -6.61
C LYS A 184 21.88 -5.90 -6.47
N CYS A 185 21.16 -4.90 -5.98
CA CYS A 185 21.68 -3.54 -5.84
C CYS A 185 20.98 -2.79 -4.68
N PRO A 186 21.63 -1.75 -4.11
CA PRO A 186 20.99 -0.88 -3.13
C PRO A 186 19.78 -0.17 -3.75
N ILE A 187 18.58 -0.39 -3.19
CA ILE A 187 17.34 0.15 -3.76
C ILE A 187 17.29 1.67 -3.68
N GLN A 188 17.80 2.26 -2.60
CA GLN A 188 17.83 3.71 -2.43
C GLN A 188 18.62 4.38 -3.55
N ASP A 189 19.83 3.90 -3.86
CA ASP A 189 20.65 4.40 -4.95
C ASP A 189 19.94 4.24 -6.30
N LEU A 190 19.33 3.08 -6.54
CA LEU A 190 18.55 2.84 -7.76
C LEU A 190 17.39 3.83 -7.91
N LEU A 191 16.65 4.08 -6.84
CA LEU A 191 15.54 5.03 -6.82
C LEU A 191 16.02 6.46 -7.05
N GLN A 192 17.10 6.89 -6.39
CA GLN A 192 17.70 8.22 -6.57
C GLN A 192 18.13 8.44 -8.03
N LEU A 193 18.85 7.47 -8.61
CA LEU A 193 19.29 7.52 -10.01
C LEU A 193 18.10 7.59 -10.98
N SER A 194 16.97 6.97 -10.62
CA SER A 194 15.77 6.93 -11.43
C SER A 194 14.93 8.21 -11.36
N VAL A 195 15.24 9.19 -10.49
CA VAL A 195 14.48 10.45 -10.47
C VAL A 195 14.66 11.19 -11.82
N GLY A 196 13.61 11.18 -12.64
CA GLY A 196 13.60 11.80 -13.97
C GLY A 196 14.04 10.89 -15.12
N LYS A 197 14.34 9.61 -14.87
CA LYS A 197 14.68 8.60 -15.91
C LYS A 197 14.02 7.26 -15.61
N SER A 198 13.82 6.41 -16.63
CA SER A 198 13.27 5.06 -16.39
C SER A 198 14.26 4.21 -15.59
N ILE A 199 13.77 3.55 -14.54
CA ILE A 199 14.55 2.60 -13.72
C ILE A 199 15.16 1.46 -14.54
N GLU A 200 14.53 1.10 -15.67
CA GLU A 200 15.00 0.03 -16.57
C GLU A 200 16.42 0.29 -17.09
N THR A 201 16.78 1.56 -17.28
CA THR A 201 18.12 1.96 -17.71
C THR A 201 19.18 1.53 -16.70
N TYR A 202 18.85 1.64 -15.42
CA TYR A 202 19.75 1.36 -14.30
C TYR A 202 19.72 -0.10 -13.87
N LEU A 203 18.62 -0.83 -14.10
CA LEU A 203 18.58 -2.27 -13.84
C LEU A 203 19.68 -3.02 -14.62
N LYS A 204 19.89 -2.65 -15.89
CA LYS A 204 20.91 -3.25 -16.73
C LYS A 204 22.33 -2.89 -16.30
N THR A 205 22.59 -1.62 -16.04
CA THR A 205 23.96 -1.11 -15.83
C THR A 205 24.38 -1.14 -14.37
N PHE A 206 23.52 -0.69 -13.46
CA PHE A 206 23.81 -0.56 -12.03
C PHE A 206 23.52 -1.86 -11.26
N CYS A 207 22.42 -2.54 -11.58
CA CYS A 207 22.04 -3.79 -10.90
C CYS A 207 22.52 -5.06 -11.62
N GLU A 208 23.20 -4.91 -12.76
CA GLU A 208 23.72 -6.01 -13.59
C GLU A 208 22.64 -7.04 -14.00
N ILE A 209 21.42 -6.55 -14.30
CA ILE A 209 20.30 -7.35 -14.78
C ILE A 209 20.06 -7.03 -16.26
N PRO A 210 20.80 -7.64 -17.20
CA PRO A 210 20.67 -7.34 -18.63
C PRO A 210 19.37 -7.86 -19.25
N ASP A 211 18.81 -8.94 -18.68
CA ASP A 211 17.53 -9.53 -19.06
C ASP A 211 16.72 -9.78 -17.78
N LEU A 212 15.69 -8.96 -17.59
CA LEU A 212 14.86 -8.94 -16.39
C LEU A 212 14.08 -10.25 -16.21
N ASP A 213 13.50 -10.76 -17.30
CA ASP A 213 12.65 -11.95 -17.27
C ASP A 213 13.48 -13.21 -17.01
N ALA A 214 14.61 -13.35 -17.70
CA ALA A 214 15.52 -14.48 -17.50
C ALA A 214 16.13 -14.47 -16.08
N ALA A 215 16.56 -13.29 -15.59
CA ALA A 215 17.09 -13.15 -14.24
C ALA A 215 16.05 -13.53 -13.18
N PHE A 216 14.81 -13.03 -13.35
CA PHE A 216 13.71 -13.31 -12.43
C PHE A 216 13.33 -14.78 -12.40
N GLN A 217 13.18 -15.43 -13.56
CA GLN A 217 12.88 -16.88 -13.59
C GLN A 217 13.98 -17.72 -12.94
N LYS A 218 15.26 -17.39 -13.19
CA LYS A 218 16.39 -18.07 -12.57
C LYS A 218 16.36 -17.92 -11.05
N TRP A 219 16.20 -16.70 -10.56
CA TRP A 219 16.14 -16.39 -9.14
C TRP A 219 14.94 -17.05 -8.45
N LEU A 220 13.76 -17.01 -9.09
CA LEU A 220 12.53 -17.62 -8.58
C LEU A 220 12.70 -19.14 -8.38
N LYS A 221 13.29 -19.84 -9.33
CA LYS A 221 13.60 -21.28 -9.20
C LYS A 221 14.49 -21.56 -8.00
N THR A 222 15.53 -20.73 -7.78
CA THR A 222 16.42 -20.85 -6.61
C THR A 222 15.72 -20.57 -5.29
N LYS A 223 14.78 -19.62 -5.24
CA LYS A 223 14.01 -19.35 -4.01
C LYS A 223 12.98 -20.43 -3.71
N ALA A 224 12.33 -20.98 -4.74
CA ALA A 224 11.31 -22.02 -4.59
C ALA A 224 11.85 -23.38 -4.12
N SER A 225 13.15 -23.64 -4.33
CA SER A 225 13.83 -24.86 -3.88
C SER A 225 14.31 -24.82 -2.42
N LYS A 226 14.22 -23.65 -1.76
CA LYS A 226 14.50 -23.50 -0.33
C LYS A 226 13.24 -23.74 0.49
#